data_AF-A8MPX8-F1
#
_entry.id   AF-A8MPX8-F1
#
_cell.length_a   1.000
_cell.length_b   1.000
_cell.length_c   1.000
_cell.angle_alpha   90.00
_cell.angle_beta   90.00
_cell.angle_gamma   90.00
#
_symmetry.space_group_name_H-M   'P 1'
#
loop_
_entity.id
_entity.type
_entity.pdbx_description
1 polymer ?
#
loop_
_entity_poly.entity_id
_entity_poly.type
_entity_poly.pdbx_seq_one_letter_code
_entity_poly.pdbx_strand_id
1 'polypeptide(L)'
;MSTNNALRVFWKSREWNMKTSTFDSDEDILLLPKRKRFRKKKSRPVRHTKRHEEEQVYEQGTTLPCSICKHEIDLTGIFLHKKQHVALATLGFQWMGRKKPQPSVIAVQRQFMISKLLSSFMFTEKTLQSINNAFELLWKKQIPAYYKIFDNIDRSVIYSQKICHLLIKGVGICEDRNSTWKADMNDKFTVVSNFGNKPNVCFFGLFDGHHGASAAELTSMELPVLLLHQLSKFDPSYQMTTDEQQIINSFYTVFREEYAAIEDLFSAINKTEAVRCEYEDTHKAFAKAFWRMDRLLGLGRKEVSRVQWSGCSAVTCILEGKPKSPYAHKNWKRKNTHDGLAESSPSQEMPKIISGILHVANTGNVQAVLCRNGKGFCLTKEHTTRNTNERRRILQNGAVISSNEPYGLVEGQVKTTRGLGFHGNLKLKKSIIPAPQTISVPIDDLCQFLIVATNGLWEVLDKEEVTALAMTTFHMYKETYCPIIPNKSPSKGPLLFSTSEPNLTKSQSNIHVLFQYKSVSEVRVSTTNSKENLSDSNYSKYCIYNPENVETFPAETTHRKPCSEKVTDRPTSVNDVATNEKESDTKSFYEGAAEYVSHELVNAALLAGSRDNITVMVIFLNGSEYQLLT
;
A
#
# COMPACT_ATOMS: atom_id res chain seq x y z
N MET A 1 -5.37 31.46 -14.53
CA MET A 1 -6.39 30.69 -15.27
C MET A 1 -6.56 29.35 -14.58
N SER A 2 -7.79 28.98 -14.25
CA SER A 2 -8.09 27.83 -13.38
C SER A 2 -8.89 26.78 -14.12
N THR A 3 -8.50 25.51 -14.00
CA THR A 3 -9.34 24.36 -14.38
C THR A 3 -9.56 23.48 -13.16
N ASN A 4 -10.72 23.65 -12.51
CA ASN A 4 -11.26 22.64 -11.62
C ASN A 4 -11.79 21.47 -12.48
N ASN A 5 -11.52 20.25 -12.08
CA ASN A 5 -12.33 19.10 -12.46
C ASN A 5 -12.39 18.16 -11.26
N ALA A 6 -13.53 18.15 -10.57
CA ALA A 6 -13.87 17.09 -9.63
C ALA A 6 -14.34 15.88 -10.44
N LEU A 7 -13.92 14.68 -10.04
CA LEU A 7 -14.31 13.44 -10.72
C LEU A 7 -15.77 13.11 -10.37
N ARG A 8 -16.70 13.39 -11.28
CA ARG A 8 -18.02 12.73 -11.30
C ARG A 8 -17.91 11.49 -12.18
N VAL A 9 -18.05 10.30 -11.59
CA VAL A 9 -18.22 9.04 -12.34
C VAL A 9 -19.72 8.86 -12.60
N PHE A 10 -20.14 8.95 -13.86
CA PHE A 10 -21.53 8.74 -14.25
C PHE A 10 -21.75 7.29 -14.66
N TRP A 11 -22.59 6.57 -13.90
CA TRP A 11 -23.08 5.26 -14.30
C TRP A 11 -24.10 5.38 -15.44
N LYS A 12 -23.99 4.51 -16.43
CA LYS A 12 -25.04 4.25 -17.43
C LYS A 12 -25.19 2.74 -17.60
N SER A 13 -26.31 2.20 -17.14
CA SER A 13 -26.77 0.89 -17.59
C SER A 13 -26.98 0.93 -19.11
N ARG A 14 -26.65 -0.17 -19.79
CA ARG A 14 -26.76 -0.24 -21.24
C ARG A 14 -27.39 -1.56 -21.67
N GLU A 15 -28.71 -1.55 -21.77
CA GLU A 15 -29.45 -2.60 -22.49
C GLU A 15 -28.93 -2.71 -23.92
N TRP A 16 -28.60 -3.93 -24.35
CA TRP A 16 -28.23 -4.23 -25.73
C TRP A 16 -29.46 -4.70 -26.49
N ASN A 17 -29.85 -3.95 -27.52
CA ASN A 17 -30.78 -4.43 -28.54
C ASN A 17 -30.01 -4.77 -29.82
N MET A 18 -30.04 -6.05 -30.21
CA MET A 18 -29.51 -6.51 -31.51
C MET A 18 -30.31 -5.90 -32.67
N LYS A 19 -29.63 -5.26 -33.62
CA LYS A 19 -30.09 -5.20 -35.01
C LYS A 19 -28.94 -5.46 -35.97
N THR A 20 -29.17 -6.43 -36.85
CA THR A 20 -28.32 -6.83 -37.96
C THR A 20 -28.35 -5.78 -39.08
N SER A 21 -27.20 -5.55 -39.73
CA SER A 21 -27.12 -4.92 -41.05
C SER A 21 -25.80 -5.30 -41.72
N THR A 22 -25.90 -6.09 -42.79
CA THR A 22 -24.83 -6.44 -43.73
C THR A 22 -24.41 -5.25 -44.58
N PHE A 23 -23.12 -5.13 -44.92
CA PHE A 23 -22.64 -4.71 -46.24
C PHE A 23 -21.22 -5.30 -46.46
N ASP A 24 -20.90 -5.59 -47.73
CA ASP A 24 -19.85 -6.51 -48.19
C ASP A 24 -18.89 -5.79 -49.19
N SER A 25 -17.85 -6.48 -49.71
CA SER A 25 -16.87 -6.06 -50.75
C SER A 25 -15.94 -4.89 -50.38
N ASP A 26 -14.65 -4.79 -50.77
CA ASP A 26 -13.66 -5.62 -51.50
C ASP A 26 -12.23 -5.29 -50.93
N GLU A 27 -11.07 -5.85 -51.31
CA GLU A 27 -10.63 -6.71 -52.42
C GLU A 27 -9.78 -7.92 -51.92
N ASP A 28 -9.51 -8.90 -52.80
CA ASP A 28 -8.55 -10.00 -52.61
C ASP A 28 -7.13 -9.69 -53.15
N ILE A 29 -6.08 -10.19 -52.47
CA ILE A 29 -4.83 -10.60 -53.15
C ILE A 29 -4.42 -11.99 -52.65
N LEU A 30 -4.70 -13.01 -53.48
CA LEU A 30 -4.33 -14.40 -53.27
C LEU A 30 -2.98 -14.73 -53.92
N LEU A 31 -2.09 -15.41 -53.19
CA LEU A 31 -1.05 -16.28 -53.79
C LEU A 31 -1.00 -17.63 -53.07
N LEU A 32 -0.83 -18.69 -53.86
CA LEU A 32 -1.32 -20.05 -53.57
C LEU A 32 -0.39 -20.95 -52.71
N PRO A 33 -0.94 -22.00 -52.05
CA PRO A 33 -0.23 -22.85 -51.10
C PRO A 33 0.37 -24.13 -51.73
N LYS A 34 1.41 -24.70 -51.11
CA LYS A 34 1.87 -26.08 -51.39
C LYS A 34 1.63 -27.02 -50.21
N ARG A 35 0.77 -28.01 -50.42
CA ARG A 35 0.47 -29.12 -49.50
C ARG A 35 1.69 -30.05 -49.32
N LYS A 36 1.95 -30.50 -48.10
CA LYS A 36 2.36 -31.90 -47.82
C LYS A 36 1.57 -32.45 -46.64
N ARG A 37 1.05 -33.67 -46.81
CA ARG A 37 0.22 -34.40 -45.83
C ARG A 37 1.11 -35.27 -44.94
N PHE A 38 0.81 -35.34 -43.64
CA PHE A 38 1.06 -36.56 -42.87
C PHE A 38 -0.17 -36.93 -42.03
N ARG A 39 -0.68 -38.15 -42.22
CA ARG A 39 -1.73 -38.78 -41.42
C ARG A 39 -1.05 -39.56 -40.27
N LYS A 40 -1.60 -39.52 -39.06
CA LYS A 40 -1.63 -40.72 -38.18
C LYS A 40 -2.80 -40.70 -37.18
N LYS A 41 -3.61 -41.76 -37.30
CA LYS A 41 -4.64 -42.35 -36.42
C LYS A 41 -5.37 -41.49 -35.35
N LYS A 42 -6.70 -41.41 -35.52
CA LYS A 42 -7.68 -41.27 -34.42
C LYS A 42 -7.86 -42.61 -33.68
N SER A 43 -8.09 -42.56 -32.37
CA SER A 43 -8.86 -43.57 -31.61
C SER A 43 -10.18 -42.94 -31.11
N ARG A 44 -11.21 -43.76 -30.88
CA ARG A 44 -12.59 -43.31 -30.62
C ARG A 44 -12.84 -43.00 -29.13
N PRO A 45 -13.77 -42.08 -28.80
CA PRO A 45 -14.15 -41.79 -27.41
C PRO A 45 -15.17 -42.80 -26.85
N VAL A 46 -15.15 -43.00 -25.53
CA VAL A 46 -16.19 -43.72 -24.79
C VAL A 46 -17.19 -42.70 -24.23
N ARG A 47 -18.48 -42.96 -24.39
CA ARG A 47 -19.56 -42.16 -23.80
C ARG A 47 -19.74 -42.57 -22.33
N HIS A 48 -19.80 -41.61 -21.42
CA HIS A 48 -20.69 -41.70 -20.27
C HIS A 48 -21.48 -40.41 -20.12
N THR A 49 -22.80 -40.55 -20.17
CA THR A 49 -23.75 -39.45 -20.08
C THR A 49 -24.21 -39.30 -18.62
N LYS A 50 -23.95 -38.15 -18.00
CA LYS A 50 -24.84 -37.58 -17.00
C LYS A 50 -24.92 -36.08 -17.23
N ARG A 51 -26.13 -35.57 -17.38
CA ARG A 51 -26.41 -34.14 -17.40
C ARG A 51 -26.36 -33.63 -15.97
N HIS A 52 -25.59 -32.60 -15.71
CA HIS A 52 -25.96 -31.58 -14.75
C HIS A 52 -25.98 -30.27 -15.52
N GLU A 53 -27.08 -29.53 -15.38
CA GLU A 53 -27.21 -28.19 -15.90
C GLU A 53 -26.53 -27.27 -14.89
N GLU A 54 -25.32 -26.83 -15.20
CA GLU A 54 -24.62 -25.83 -14.41
C GLU A 54 -25.24 -24.46 -14.74
N GLU A 55 -26.00 -23.92 -13.79
CA GLU A 55 -26.44 -22.53 -13.82
C GLU A 55 -25.21 -21.62 -13.78
N GLN A 56 -24.83 -21.08 -14.92
CA GLN A 56 -23.81 -20.03 -15.00
C GLN A 56 -24.35 -18.75 -14.33
N VAL A 57 -24.07 -18.61 -13.04
CA VAL A 57 -24.14 -17.32 -12.36
C VAL A 57 -23.10 -16.42 -13.03
N TYR A 58 -23.56 -15.49 -13.87
CA TYR A 58 -22.71 -14.48 -14.49
C TYR A 58 -22.18 -13.53 -13.41
N GLU A 59 -20.92 -13.70 -13.03
CA GLU A 59 -20.21 -12.71 -12.22
C GLU A 59 -20.22 -11.35 -12.94
N GLN A 60 -20.71 -10.33 -12.24
CA GLN A 60 -20.67 -8.96 -12.72
C GLN A 60 -19.22 -8.46 -12.64
N GLY A 61 -18.49 -8.55 -13.76
CA GLY A 61 -17.10 -8.14 -13.85
C GLY A 61 -16.87 -6.73 -13.32
N THR A 62 -16.03 -6.61 -12.29
CA THR A 62 -15.65 -5.33 -11.70
C THR A 62 -14.83 -4.50 -12.69
N THR A 63 -15.16 -3.22 -12.85
CA THR A 63 -14.40 -2.29 -13.68
C THR A 63 -13.63 -1.30 -12.82
N LEU A 64 -12.54 -0.77 -13.37
CA LEU A 64 -11.85 0.39 -12.80
C LEU A 64 -11.55 1.46 -13.86
N PRO A 65 -11.58 2.75 -13.49
CA PRO A 65 -11.14 3.84 -14.36
C PRO A 65 -9.61 3.88 -14.41
N CYS A 66 -9.01 3.66 -15.59
CA CYS A 66 -7.56 3.84 -15.72
C CYS A 66 -7.15 5.29 -15.46
N SER A 67 -6.09 5.47 -14.66
CA SER A 67 -5.58 6.79 -14.33
C SER A 67 -5.10 7.62 -15.53
N ILE A 68 -4.59 6.96 -16.58
CA ILE A 68 -4.01 7.59 -17.78
C ILE A 68 -5.10 8.05 -18.76
N CYS A 69 -6.04 7.16 -19.13
CA CYS A 69 -7.04 7.45 -20.17
C CYS A 69 -8.45 7.75 -19.66
N LYS A 70 -8.73 7.56 -18.36
CA LYS A 70 -10.05 7.70 -17.73
C LYS A 70 -11.17 6.85 -18.35
N HIS A 71 -10.82 5.74 -19.01
CA HIS A 71 -11.79 4.75 -19.46
C HIS A 71 -11.98 3.69 -18.39
N GLU A 72 -13.22 3.25 -18.20
CA GLU A 72 -13.53 2.03 -17.45
C GLU A 72 -12.97 0.81 -18.16
N ILE A 73 -12.30 -0.06 -17.41
CA ILE A 73 -11.68 -1.29 -17.89
C ILE A 73 -12.06 -2.42 -16.95
N ASP A 74 -12.59 -3.49 -17.51
CA ASP A 74 -12.78 -4.78 -16.83
C ASP A 74 -11.43 -5.32 -16.31
N LEU A 75 -11.40 -5.84 -15.08
CA LEU A 75 -10.16 -6.31 -14.45
C LEU A 75 -9.36 -7.29 -15.33
N THR A 76 -10.01 -8.18 -16.10
CA THR A 76 -9.29 -9.15 -16.96
C THR A 76 -8.53 -8.47 -18.10
N GLY A 77 -8.93 -7.27 -18.51
CA GLY A 77 -8.30 -6.47 -19.57
C GLY A 77 -7.18 -5.54 -19.10
N ILE A 78 -7.05 -5.32 -17.77
CA ILE A 78 -6.25 -4.22 -17.22
C ILE A 78 -4.75 -4.33 -17.56
N PHE A 79 -4.16 -5.53 -17.51
CA PHE A 79 -2.75 -5.76 -17.85
C PHE A 79 -2.46 -5.32 -19.29
N LEU A 80 -3.25 -5.79 -20.25
CA LEU A 80 -3.05 -5.45 -21.66
C LEU A 80 -3.20 -3.94 -21.88
N HIS A 81 -4.23 -3.33 -21.29
CA HIS A 81 -4.47 -1.90 -21.40
C HIS A 81 -3.27 -1.08 -20.90
N LYS A 82 -2.75 -1.41 -19.72
CA LYS A 82 -1.57 -0.73 -19.15
C LYS A 82 -0.31 -0.97 -19.96
N LYS A 83 -0.06 -2.18 -20.47
CA LYS A 83 1.06 -2.44 -21.37
C LYS A 83 0.94 -1.66 -22.70
N GLN A 84 -0.27 -1.47 -23.23
CA GLN A 84 -0.49 -0.61 -24.41
C GLN A 84 -0.17 0.87 -24.13
N HIS A 85 -0.53 1.39 -22.94
CA HIS A 85 -0.10 2.73 -22.53
C HIS A 85 1.43 2.88 -22.45
N VAL A 86 2.12 1.92 -21.83
CA VAL A 86 3.59 1.92 -21.76
C VAL A 86 4.21 1.85 -23.16
N ALA A 87 3.69 1.02 -24.04
CA ALA A 87 4.17 0.91 -25.42
C ALA A 87 3.95 2.20 -26.23
N LEU A 88 2.80 2.86 -26.09
CA LEU A 88 2.54 4.15 -26.74
C LEU A 88 3.50 5.23 -26.23
N ALA A 89 3.71 5.31 -24.92
CA ALA A 89 4.66 6.24 -24.32
C ALA A 89 6.12 5.96 -24.77
N THR A 90 6.50 4.68 -24.90
CA THR A 90 7.82 4.28 -25.43
C THR A 90 8.03 4.68 -26.88
N LEU A 91 6.95 4.78 -27.68
CA LEU A 91 6.99 5.32 -29.04
C LEU A 91 6.74 6.85 -29.11
N GLY A 92 6.71 7.55 -27.97
CA GLY A 92 6.50 8.99 -27.90
C GLY A 92 5.07 9.46 -28.18
N PHE A 93 4.08 8.56 -28.21
CA PHE A 93 2.67 8.93 -28.34
C PHE A 93 2.07 9.28 -26.97
N GLN A 94 1.44 10.45 -26.88
CA GLN A 94 0.52 10.78 -25.79
C GLN A 94 -0.86 10.19 -26.08
N TRP A 95 -1.56 9.66 -25.07
CA TRP A 95 -2.90 9.09 -25.27
C TRP A 95 -3.94 10.19 -25.52
N MET A 96 -4.26 10.44 -26.78
CA MET A 96 -5.27 11.42 -27.21
C MET A 96 -6.71 10.86 -27.16
N GLY A 97 -7.08 10.35 -25.99
CA GLY A 97 -8.46 10.29 -25.49
C GLY A 97 -9.49 9.37 -26.16
N ARG A 98 -9.40 8.97 -27.44
CA ARG A 98 -10.49 8.17 -28.09
C ARG A 98 -10.10 7.09 -29.10
N LYS A 99 -8.92 7.11 -29.72
CA LYS A 99 -8.50 6.06 -30.69
C LYS A 99 -7.00 5.78 -30.61
N LYS A 100 -6.64 4.49 -30.69
CA LYS A 100 -5.26 4.03 -30.91
C LYS A 100 -4.76 4.59 -32.25
N PRO A 101 -3.48 5.04 -32.36
CA PRO A 101 -2.94 5.51 -33.64
C PRO A 101 -3.04 4.43 -34.72
N GLN A 102 -3.23 4.85 -35.98
CA GLN A 102 -3.28 3.90 -37.10
C GLN A 102 -1.94 3.14 -37.23
N PRO A 103 -1.94 1.85 -37.60
CA PRO A 103 -0.71 1.04 -37.64
C PRO A 103 0.40 1.65 -38.51
N SER A 104 0.04 2.31 -39.61
CA SER A 104 0.97 3.07 -40.47
C SER A 104 1.70 4.19 -39.72
N VAL A 105 0.98 4.97 -38.91
CA VAL A 105 1.55 6.05 -38.09
C VAL A 105 2.51 5.49 -37.04
N ILE A 106 2.17 4.35 -36.43
CA ILE A 106 3.04 3.66 -35.46
C ILE A 106 4.32 3.15 -36.15
N ALA A 107 4.22 2.61 -37.38
CA ALA A 107 5.37 2.14 -38.15
C ALA A 107 6.32 3.29 -38.55
N VAL A 108 5.78 4.41 -39.05
CA VAL A 108 6.55 5.62 -39.39
C VAL A 108 7.22 6.19 -38.14
N GLN A 109 6.50 6.30 -37.02
CA GLN A 109 7.06 6.78 -35.75
C GLN A 109 8.20 5.88 -35.24
N ARG A 110 8.06 4.55 -35.33
CA ARG A 110 9.15 3.61 -35.02
C ARG A 110 10.37 3.85 -35.90
N GLN A 111 10.19 3.98 -37.21
CA GLN A 111 11.30 4.25 -38.15
C GLN A 111 12.00 5.57 -37.82
N PHE A 112 11.23 6.64 -37.58
CA PHE A 112 11.75 7.95 -37.17
C PHE A 112 12.57 7.88 -35.86
N MET A 113 12.05 7.19 -34.84
CA MET A 113 12.77 7.04 -33.57
C MET A 113 14.05 6.22 -33.70
N ILE A 114 14.05 5.13 -34.47
CA ILE A 114 15.25 4.33 -34.73
C ILE A 114 16.27 5.15 -35.51
N SER A 115 15.86 5.86 -36.56
CA SER A 115 16.74 6.75 -37.32
C SER A 115 17.34 7.86 -36.44
N LYS A 116 16.54 8.45 -35.54
CA LYS A 116 17.01 9.47 -34.59
C LYS A 116 18.04 8.90 -33.62
N LEU A 117 17.80 7.71 -33.05
CA LEU A 117 18.75 7.04 -32.14
C LEU A 117 20.07 6.64 -32.82
N LEU A 118 20.02 6.20 -34.08
CA LEU A 118 21.23 5.92 -34.86
C LEU A 118 22.01 7.21 -35.14
N SER A 119 21.33 8.32 -35.45
CA SER A 119 21.97 9.61 -35.71
C SER A 119 22.56 10.30 -34.47
N SER A 120 22.05 10.01 -33.26
CA SER A 120 22.47 10.70 -32.03
C SER A 120 23.62 10.03 -31.29
N PHE A 121 24.13 8.89 -31.77
CA PHE A 121 25.10 8.01 -31.09
C PHE A 121 24.67 7.53 -29.69
N MET A 122 23.45 7.83 -29.23
CA MET A 122 22.86 7.34 -27.96
C MET A 122 22.22 5.95 -28.11
N PHE A 123 22.59 5.21 -29.15
CA PHE A 123 22.03 3.90 -29.43
C PHE A 123 22.47 2.88 -28.38
N THR A 124 21.50 2.21 -27.76
CA THR A 124 21.76 0.95 -27.03
C THR A 124 20.81 -0.12 -27.53
N GLU A 125 21.29 -1.36 -27.56
CA GLU A 125 20.48 -2.53 -27.92
C GLU A 125 19.21 -2.62 -27.07
N LYS A 126 19.31 -2.29 -25.76
CA LYS A 126 18.16 -2.25 -24.85
C LYS A 126 17.12 -1.21 -25.27
N THR A 127 17.53 -0.02 -25.71
CA THR A 127 16.60 1.01 -26.21
C THR A 127 15.90 0.53 -27.48
N LEU A 128 16.65 -0.06 -28.43
CA LEU A 128 16.08 -0.62 -29.65
C LEU A 128 15.09 -1.75 -29.36
N GLN A 129 15.45 -2.68 -28.45
CA GLN A 129 14.58 -3.78 -28.06
C GLN A 129 13.30 -3.28 -27.39
N SER A 130 13.38 -2.23 -26.57
CA SER A 130 12.20 -1.59 -25.97
C SER A 130 11.25 -1.03 -27.03
N ILE A 131 11.78 -0.30 -28.04
CA ILE A 131 11.01 0.24 -29.16
C ILE A 131 10.39 -0.88 -30.01
N ASN A 132 11.13 -1.95 -30.28
CA ASN A 132 10.63 -3.11 -31.03
C ASN A 132 9.52 -3.84 -30.26
N ASN A 133 9.70 -4.09 -28.96
CA ASN A 133 8.68 -4.71 -28.11
C ASN A 133 7.40 -3.86 -28.02
N ALA A 134 7.55 -2.53 -27.91
CA ALA A 134 6.43 -1.61 -27.91
C ALA A 134 5.65 -1.63 -29.24
N PHE A 135 6.37 -1.62 -30.37
CA PHE A 135 5.76 -1.75 -31.70
C PHE A 135 5.04 -3.10 -31.86
N GLU A 136 5.67 -4.21 -31.51
CA GLU A 136 5.10 -5.56 -31.61
C GLU A 136 3.81 -5.69 -30.77
N LEU A 137 3.79 -5.15 -29.55
CA LEU A 137 2.60 -5.16 -28.70
C LEU A 137 1.46 -4.30 -29.29
N LEU A 138 1.78 -3.17 -29.92
CA LEU A 138 0.78 -2.31 -30.55
C LEU A 138 0.32 -2.84 -31.91
N TRP A 139 1.16 -3.59 -32.62
CA TRP A 139 0.80 -4.21 -33.90
C TRP A 139 -0.06 -5.46 -33.72
N LYS A 140 0.29 -6.33 -32.75
CA LYS A 140 -0.45 -7.58 -32.50
C LYS A 140 -1.84 -7.30 -31.91
N LYS A 141 -2.87 -7.84 -32.55
CA LYS A 141 -4.26 -7.80 -32.03
C LYS A 141 -4.47 -8.72 -30.83
N GLN A 142 -3.59 -9.69 -30.61
CA GLN A 142 -3.67 -10.67 -29.51
C GLN A 142 -2.38 -10.66 -28.71
N ILE A 143 -2.51 -10.86 -27.40
CA ILE A 143 -1.38 -10.99 -26.49
C ILE A 143 -0.61 -12.28 -26.80
N PRO A 144 0.71 -12.25 -27.00
CA PRO A 144 1.51 -13.46 -27.03
C PRO A 144 1.31 -14.30 -25.75
N ALA A 145 1.18 -15.62 -25.90
CA ALA A 145 0.83 -16.53 -24.80
C ALA A 145 1.77 -16.43 -23.58
N TYR A 146 3.04 -16.09 -23.79
CA TYR A 146 4.03 -15.90 -22.71
C TYR A 146 3.74 -14.73 -21.76
N TYR A 147 2.73 -13.89 -22.03
CA TYR A 147 2.22 -12.92 -21.07
C TYR A 147 1.04 -13.44 -20.24
N LYS A 148 0.34 -14.49 -20.70
CA LYS A 148 -0.75 -15.15 -19.97
C LYS A 148 -0.19 -16.27 -19.09
N ILE A 149 0.75 -15.94 -18.22
CA ILE A 149 1.24 -16.87 -17.19
C ILE A 149 0.35 -16.70 -15.96
N PHE A 150 -0.90 -17.13 -16.10
CA PHE A 150 -1.91 -17.11 -15.04
C PHE A 150 -2.52 -18.51 -14.95
N ASP A 151 -1.85 -19.39 -14.23
CA ASP A 151 -2.49 -20.60 -13.72
C ASP A 151 -3.30 -20.18 -12.49
N ASN A 152 -4.60 -19.93 -12.68
CA ASN A 152 -5.55 -19.63 -11.60
C ASN A 152 -5.65 -20.85 -10.67
N ILE A 153 -4.79 -20.88 -9.64
CA ILE A 153 -4.85 -21.83 -8.52
C ILE A 153 -4.87 -21.05 -7.20
N ASP A 154 -5.88 -20.18 -7.14
CA ASP A 154 -6.68 -19.83 -5.96
C ASP A 154 -6.14 -20.31 -4.60
N ARG A 155 -5.25 -19.49 -3.99
CA ARG A 155 -4.81 -19.58 -2.58
C ARG A 155 -4.36 -18.22 -2.03
N SER A 156 -5.13 -17.17 -2.29
CA SER A 156 -5.03 -15.97 -1.47
C SER A 156 -5.51 -16.30 -0.06
N VAL A 157 -4.83 -15.81 0.97
CA VAL A 157 -5.16 -16.06 2.37
C VAL A 157 -5.74 -14.78 2.96
N ILE A 158 -6.98 -14.87 3.47
CA ILE A 158 -7.68 -13.75 4.08
C ILE A 158 -7.64 -13.91 5.60
N TYR A 159 -7.18 -12.87 6.29
CA TYR A 159 -7.16 -12.76 7.74
C TYR A 159 -8.17 -11.69 8.18
N SER A 160 -9.04 -12.09 9.12
CA SER A 160 -9.98 -11.20 9.81
C SER A 160 -9.37 -10.81 11.16
N GLN A 161 -9.38 -9.53 11.51
CA GLN A 161 -8.93 -9.08 12.83
C GLN A 161 -10.01 -8.26 13.52
N LYS A 162 -10.59 -8.84 14.57
CA LYS A 162 -11.55 -8.17 15.46
C LYS A 162 -10.78 -7.18 16.35
N ILE A 163 -11.02 -5.88 16.18
CA ILE A 163 -10.30 -4.81 16.89
C ILE A 163 -11.30 -3.88 17.59
N CYS A 164 -11.26 -3.87 18.92
CA CYS A 164 -12.01 -2.91 19.73
C CYS A 164 -11.29 -1.55 19.77
N HIS A 165 -11.64 -0.62 18.88
CA HIS A 165 -11.03 0.70 18.81
C HIS A 165 -12.00 1.78 18.30
N LEU A 166 -12.13 2.91 19.01
CA LEU A 166 -13.12 3.99 18.77
C LEU A 166 -13.24 4.53 17.33
N LEU A 167 -12.20 4.39 16.51
CA LEU A 167 -12.16 4.89 15.13
C LEU A 167 -12.19 3.79 14.06
N ILE A 168 -12.12 2.50 14.43
CA ILE A 168 -12.03 1.38 13.48
C ILE A 168 -13.38 0.68 13.45
N LYS A 169 -13.88 0.42 12.24
CA LYS A 169 -15.12 -0.34 12.01
C LYS A 169 -14.86 -1.80 11.64
N GLY A 170 -13.74 -2.08 10.96
CA GLY A 170 -13.32 -3.44 10.61
C GLY A 170 -11.94 -3.45 9.96
N VAL A 171 -11.23 -4.57 10.06
CA VAL A 171 -9.91 -4.78 9.45
C VAL A 171 -9.87 -6.13 8.74
N GLY A 172 -9.42 -6.11 7.49
CA GLY A 172 -9.23 -7.28 6.64
C GLY A 172 -7.86 -7.21 5.99
N ILE A 173 -7.16 -8.35 5.95
CA ILE A 173 -5.84 -8.47 5.36
C ILE A 173 -5.88 -9.62 4.37
N CYS A 174 -5.47 -9.39 3.14
CA CYS A 174 -5.34 -10.45 2.14
C CYS A 174 -3.87 -10.58 1.72
N GLU A 175 -3.39 -11.82 1.71
CA GLU A 175 -2.03 -12.20 1.34
C GLU A 175 -2.05 -13.16 0.15
N ASP A 176 -1.33 -12.85 -0.92
CA ASP A 176 -1.05 -13.80 -2.00
C ASP A 176 0.46 -13.92 -2.24
N ARG A 177 0.93 -15.17 -2.23
CA ARG A 177 2.34 -15.48 -2.46
C ARG A 177 2.79 -15.12 -3.88
N ASN A 178 1.88 -15.12 -4.85
CA ASN A 178 2.14 -15.01 -6.27
C ASN A 178 3.09 -16.13 -6.74
N SER A 179 2.62 -17.37 -6.58
CA SER A 179 3.39 -18.62 -6.78
C SER A 179 4.02 -18.76 -8.17
N THR A 180 3.49 -18.05 -9.17
CA THR A 180 4.06 -17.92 -10.52
C THR A 180 5.44 -17.25 -10.51
N TRP A 181 5.69 -16.30 -9.62
CA TRP A 181 6.90 -15.47 -9.61
C TRP A 181 7.73 -15.62 -8.32
N LYS A 182 7.15 -16.10 -7.22
CA LYS A 182 7.83 -16.26 -5.91
C LYS A 182 7.64 -17.66 -5.35
N ALA A 183 8.74 -18.27 -4.91
CA ALA A 183 8.72 -19.58 -4.25
C ALA A 183 8.07 -19.50 -2.85
N ASP A 184 8.32 -18.41 -2.11
CA ASP A 184 7.96 -18.24 -0.71
C ASP A 184 7.19 -16.92 -0.48
N MET A 185 6.43 -16.84 0.62
CA MET A 185 5.78 -15.61 1.07
C MET A 185 6.71 -14.83 2.00
N ASN A 186 7.41 -13.85 1.42
CA ASN A 186 8.40 -13.03 2.14
C ASN A 186 7.79 -11.85 2.89
N ASP A 187 6.56 -11.48 2.54
CA ASP A 187 5.81 -10.45 3.23
C ASP A 187 5.37 -10.95 4.62
N LYS A 188 5.30 -10.01 5.57
CA LYS A 188 4.84 -10.21 6.95
C LYS A 188 4.07 -8.99 7.41
N PHE A 189 3.06 -9.20 8.26
CA PHE A 189 2.33 -8.11 8.92
C PHE A 189 2.28 -8.32 10.43
N THR A 190 1.86 -7.30 11.16
CA THR A 190 1.59 -7.36 12.60
C THR A 190 0.50 -6.36 12.94
N VAL A 191 -0.46 -6.78 13.77
CA VAL A 191 -1.52 -5.92 14.29
C VAL A 191 -1.57 -6.11 15.80
N VAL A 192 -1.55 -5.01 16.55
CA VAL A 192 -1.64 -5.03 18.02
C VAL A 192 -2.72 -4.05 18.47
N SER A 193 -3.83 -4.59 18.97
CA SER A 193 -4.88 -3.82 19.65
C SER A 193 -4.43 -3.42 21.06
N ASN A 194 -4.88 -2.25 21.53
CA ASN A 194 -4.51 -1.68 22.84
C ASN A 194 -2.99 -1.59 23.05
N PHE A 195 -2.27 -1.15 22.01
CA PHE A 195 -0.80 -1.11 21.99
C PHE A 195 -0.25 -0.28 23.16
N GLY A 196 0.64 -0.91 23.96
CA GLY A 196 1.15 -0.34 25.20
C GLY A 196 0.15 -0.34 26.36
N ASN A 197 -0.77 -1.31 26.39
CA ASN A 197 -1.92 -1.41 27.31
C ASN A 197 -2.83 -0.15 27.31
N LYS A 198 -2.75 0.67 26.28
CA LYS A 198 -3.46 1.95 26.16
C LYS A 198 -4.73 1.74 25.33
N PRO A 199 -5.94 1.89 25.91
CA PRO A 199 -7.18 1.68 25.18
C PRO A 199 -7.33 2.72 24.07
N ASN A 200 -7.86 2.30 22.92
CA ASN A 200 -7.94 3.13 21.71
C ASN A 200 -6.57 3.59 21.18
N VAL A 201 -5.55 2.75 21.34
CA VAL A 201 -4.32 2.83 20.54
C VAL A 201 -4.12 1.49 19.84
N CYS A 202 -3.89 1.52 18.53
CA CYS A 202 -3.64 0.33 17.74
C CYS A 202 -2.40 0.50 16.86
N PHE A 203 -1.52 -0.51 16.88
CA PHE A 203 -0.35 -0.58 16.03
C PHE A 203 -0.62 -1.50 14.84
N PHE A 204 -0.19 -1.07 13.65
CA PHE A 204 -0.16 -1.86 12.43
C PHE A 204 1.25 -1.83 11.83
N GLY A 205 1.77 -2.97 11.41
CA GLY A 205 3.04 -3.09 10.69
C GLY A 205 2.88 -3.95 9.46
N LEU A 206 3.51 -3.53 8.35
CA LEU A 206 3.59 -4.30 7.11
C LEU A 206 5.03 -4.27 6.57
N PHE A 207 5.55 -5.43 6.23
CA PHE A 207 6.97 -5.68 5.96
C PHE A 207 7.12 -6.50 4.67
N ASP A 208 7.76 -5.91 3.65
CA ASP A 208 8.08 -6.53 2.34
C ASP A 208 9.52 -7.07 2.40
N GLY A 209 9.69 -8.38 2.26
CA GLY A 209 10.94 -9.11 2.50
C GLY A 209 11.85 -9.28 1.27
N HIS A 210 13.10 -8.82 1.37
CA HIS A 210 14.10 -8.84 0.30
C HIS A 210 15.14 -9.94 0.55
N HIS A 211 15.41 -10.77 -0.45
CA HIS A 211 16.28 -11.96 -0.38
C HIS A 211 15.89 -12.99 0.70
N GLY A 212 14.61 -13.02 1.08
CA GLY A 212 14.02 -13.99 2.02
C GLY A 212 13.20 -13.32 3.11
N ALA A 213 12.31 -14.10 3.75
CA ALA A 213 11.41 -13.62 4.80
C ALA A 213 12.11 -13.23 6.13
N SER A 214 13.33 -13.69 6.39
CA SER A 214 13.92 -13.70 7.74
C SER A 214 14.08 -12.31 8.38
N ALA A 215 14.46 -11.29 7.60
CA ALA A 215 14.50 -9.91 8.09
C ALA A 215 13.10 -9.33 8.34
N ALA A 216 12.11 -9.63 7.48
CA ALA A 216 10.73 -9.18 7.65
C ALA A 216 10.06 -9.82 8.87
N GLU A 217 10.24 -11.13 9.07
CA GLU A 217 9.72 -11.92 10.20
C GLU A 217 10.31 -11.46 11.54
N LEU A 218 11.62 -11.25 11.60
CA LEU A 218 12.24 -10.74 12.84
C LEU A 218 11.84 -9.28 13.12
N THR A 219 11.66 -8.47 12.08
CA THR A 219 11.17 -7.08 12.22
C THR A 219 9.72 -7.06 12.69
N SER A 220 8.85 -7.92 12.17
CA SER A 220 7.43 -7.94 12.53
C SER A 220 7.23 -8.31 14.01
N MET A 221 8.07 -9.18 14.57
CA MET A 221 8.04 -9.55 15.98
C MET A 221 8.64 -8.48 16.91
N GLU A 222 9.79 -7.91 16.58
CA GLU A 222 10.61 -7.15 17.54
C GLU A 222 10.45 -5.62 17.42
N LEU A 223 10.18 -5.09 16.22
CA LEU A 223 10.01 -3.65 16.02
C LEU A 223 8.86 -3.04 16.84
N PRO A 224 7.70 -3.70 17.04
CA PRO A 224 6.64 -3.16 17.90
C PRO A 224 7.10 -3.00 19.36
N VAL A 225 7.84 -3.98 19.89
CA VAL A 225 8.38 -3.97 21.27
C VAL A 225 9.44 -2.89 21.44
N LEU A 226 10.36 -2.76 20.47
CA LEU A 226 11.36 -1.68 20.44
C LEU A 226 10.71 -0.30 20.36
N LEU A 227 9.65 -0.15 19.58
CA LEU A 227 8.91 1.11 19.45
C LEU A 227 8.18 1.45 20.74
N LEU A 228 7.49 0.48 21.35
CA LEU A 228 6.81 0.67 22.62
C LEU A 228 7.78 1.12 23.73
N HIS A 229 8.96 0.51 23.80
CA HIS A 229 10.02 0.89 24.75
C HIS A 229 10.58 2.30 24.52
N GLN A 230 10.52 2.81 23.29
CA GLN A 230 10.91 4.20 23.03
C GLN A 230 9.77 5.17 23.35
N LEU A 231 8.52 4.81 23.05
CA LEU A 231 7.36 5.62 23.39
C LEU A 231 7.18 5.78 24.91
N SER A 232 7.34 4.71 25.69
CA SER A 232 7.18 4.75 27.15
C SER A 232 8.20 5.64 27.88
N LYS A 233 9.34 5.97 27.24
CA LYS A 233 10.32 6.95 27.75
C LYS A 233 9.87 8.40 27.57
N PHE A 234 9.04 8.68 26.56
CA PHE A 234 8.56 10.03 26.25
C PHE A 234 7.15 10.29 26.79
N ASP A 235 6.27 9.29 26.71
CA ASP A 235 4.90 9.31 27.22
C ASP A 235 4.68 8.12 28.18
N PRO A 236 4.72 8.36 29.51
CA PRO A 236 4.49 7.32 30.53
C PRO A 236 3.11 6.66 30.51
N SER A 237 2.16 7.11 29.66
CA SER A 237 0.89 6.40 29.48
C SER A 237 1.02 5.12 28.64
N TYR A 238 2.14 4.93 27.93
CA TYR A 238 2.49 3.66 27.29
C TYR A 238 3.15 2.71 28.29
N GLN A 239 2.47 1.62 28.62
CA GLN A 239 2.96 0.60 29.55
C GLN A 239 3.49 -0.62 28.79
N MET A 240 4.54 -1.26 29.33
CA MET A 240 5.06 -2.53 28.82
C MET A 240 4.64 -3.68 29.72
N THR A 241 4.33 -4.83 29.13
CA THR A 241 4.18 -6.09 29.87
C THR A 241 5.53 -6.58 30.40
N THR A 242 5.50 -7.48 31.39
CA THR A 242 6.71 -8.10 31.95
C THR A 242 7.54 -8.82 30.89
N ASP A 243 6.89 -9.46 29.93
CA ASP A 243 7.57 -10.21 28.87
C ASP A 243 8.22 -9.29 27.84
N GLU A 244 7.54 -8.20 27.45
CA GLU A 244 8.12 -7.17 26.57
C GLU A 244 9.32 -6.50 27.24
N GLN A 245 9.25 -6.23 28.55
CA GLN A 245 10.39 -5.71 29.30
C GLN A 245 11.52 -6.74 29.39
N GLN A 246 11.24 -8.04 29.54
CA GLN A 246 12.24 -9.10 29.50
C GLN A 246 12.93 -9.18 28.11
N ILE A 247 12.18 -9.03 27.02
CA ILE A 247 12.73 -8.95 25.66
C ILE A 247 13.68 -7.75 25.53
N ILE A 248 13.29 -6.57 25.98
CA ILE A 248 14.17 -5.38 25.97
C ILE A 248 15.43 -5.61 26.81
N ASN A 249 15.29 -6.19 28.00
CA ASN A 249 16.42 -6.48 28.88
C ASN A 249 17.40 -7.47 28.23
N SER A 250 16.92 -8.42 27.41
CA SER A 250 17.78 -9.35 26.67
C SER A 250 18.69 -8.66 25.64
N PHE A 251 18.35 -7.44 25.19
CA PHE A 251 19.17 -6.65 24.26
C PHE A 251 20.15 -5.68 24.96
N TYR A 252 20.27 -5.72 26.29
CA TYR A 252 21.16 -4.83 27.04
C TYR A 252 22.62 -4.91 26.55
N THR A 253 23.10 -6.11 26.23
CA THR A 253 24.46 -6.34 25.70
C THR A 253 24.67 -5.83 24.27
N VAL A 254 23.57 -5.62 23.52
CA VAL A 254 23.57 -5.14 22.13
C VAL A 254 23.59 -3.62 22.07
N PHE A 255 22.73 -2.97 22.86
CA PHE A 255 22.57 -1.52 22.89
C PHE A 255 23.46 -0.88 23.97
N ARG A 256 24.78 -1.12 23.87
CA ARG A 256 25.80 -0.52 24.75
C ARG A 256 25.74 1.01 24.72
N GLU A 257 26.29 1.65 25.74
CA GLU A 257 26.24 3.12 25.94
C GLU A 257 26.69 3.93 24.71
N GLU A 258 27.75 3.48 24.02
CA GLU A 258 28.23 4.07 22.76
C GLU A 258 27.15 4.11 21.67
N TYR A 259 26.35 3.05 21.56
CA TYR A 259 25.24 2.96 20.60
C TYR A 259 24.08 3.87 21.02
N ALA A 260 23.81 3.96 22.32
CA ALA A 260 22.80 4.85 22.89
C ALA A 260 23.19 6.34 22.71
N ALA A 261 24.48 6.68 22.80
CA ALA A 261 24.97 8.03 22.54
C ALA A 261 24.74 8.47 21.08
N ILE A 262 24.88 7.54 20.12
CA ILE A 262 24.52 7.79 18.71
C ILE A 262 22.99 7.90 18.55
N GLU A 263 22.23 7.06 19.26
CA GLU A 263 20.76 7.11 19.28
C GLU A 263 20.22 8.46 19.79
N ASP A 264 20.90 9.09 20.75
CA ASP A 264 20.53 10.41 21.27
C ASP A 264 20.85 11.59 20.34
N LEU A 265 21.62 11.37 19.26
CA LEU A 265 21.72 12.34 18.18
C LEU A 265 20.34 12.60 17.54
N PHE A 266 19.46 11.60 17.49
CA PHE A 266 18.08 11.79 16.99
C PHE A 266 17.24 12.70 17.90
N SER A 267 17.58 12.76 19.19
CA SER A 267 16.94 13.68 20.15
C SER A 267 17.42 15.13 19.97
N ALA A 268 18.62 15.34 19.42
CA ALA A 268 19.34 16.62 19.45
C ALA A 268 19.05 17.58 18.28
N ILE A 269 18.42 17.12 17.20
CA ILE A 269 18.42 17.81 15.89
C ILE A 269 17.71 19.18 15.89
N ASN A 270 16.80 19.47 16.82
CA ASN A 270 16.08 20.75 16.90
C ASN A 270 16.19 21.42 18.28
N LYS A 271 17.38 21.88 18.68
CA LYS A 271 17.57 22.81 19.82
C LYS A 271 17.53 24.30 19.41
N THR A 272 16.81 24.63 18.34
CA THR A 272 16.41 26.02 18.05
C THR A 272 15.10 26.31 18.78
N GLU A 273 14.89 27.53 19.28
CA GLU A 273 13.83 27.91 20.25
C GLU A 273 12.38 27.91 19.70
N ALA A 274 12.08 27.07 18.71
CA ALA A 274 10.74 26.88 18.17
C ALA A 274 9.89 25.98 19.10
N VAL A 275 8.59 26.27 19.14
CA VAL A 275 7.57 25.53 19.93
C VAL A 275 7.71 24.02 19.75
N ARG A 276 8.05 23.30 20.82
CA ARG A 276 8.13 21.83 20.85
C ARG A 276 6.80 21.24 20.36
N CYS A 277 6.83 20.51 19.26
CA CYS A 277 5.63 19.97 18.64
C CYS A 277 5.14 18.74 19.41
N GLU A 278 3.82 18.63 19.66
CA GLU A 278 3.17 17.52 20.41
C GLU A 278 3.60 16.13 19.89
N TYR A 279 3.96 16.02 18.60
CA TYR A 279 4.25 14.74 17.93
C TYR A 279 5.74 14.48 17.68
N GLU A 280 6.63 15.41 18.06
CA GLU A 280 8.07 15.28 17.79
C GLU A 280 8.68 14.07 18.50
N ASP A 281 8.27 13.84 19.75
CA ASP A 281 8.82 12.75 20.57
C ASP A 281 8.35 11.37 20.08
N THR A 282 7.10 11.24 19.60
CA THR A 282 6.61 10.04 18.88
C THR A 282 7.46 9.75 17.63
N HIS A 283 7.86 10.78 16.89
CA HIS A 283 8.69 10.62 15.67
C HIS A 283 10.15 10.28 16.02
N LYS A 284 10.68 10.82 17.11
CA LYS A 284 11.97 10.38 17.69
C LYS A 284 11.90 8.91 18.10
N ALA A 285 10.82 8.48 18.75
CA ALA A 285 10.63 7.08 19.12
C ALA A 285 10.64 6.14 17.90
N PHE A 286 9.96 6.49 16.81
CA PHE A 286 10.06 5.76 15.54
C PHE A 286 11.49 5.69 14.99
N ALA A 287 12.20 6.83 14.90
CA ALA A 287 13.58 6.85 14.41
C ALA A 287 14.53 5.99 15.26
N LYS A 288 14.42 6.07 16.59
CA LYS A 288 15.17 5.26 17.55
C LYS A 288 14.84 3.77 17.44
N ALA A 289 13.57 3.41 17.26
CA ALA A 289 13.12 2.02 17.14
C ALA A 289 13.64 1.36 15.85
N PHE A 290 13.52 2.04 14.70
CA PHE A 290 14.06 1.54 13.42
C PHE A 290 15.59 1.40 13.46
N TRP A 291 16.30 2.35 14.09
CA TRP A 291 17.74 2.27 14.31
C TRP A 291 18.15 1.07 15.18
N ARG A 292 17.42 0.81 16.28
CA ARG A 292 17.63 -0.38 17.11
C ARG A 292 17.34 -1.68 16.38
N MET A 293 16.24 -1.74 15.63
CA MET A 293 15.84 -2.91 14.87
C MET A 293 16.88 -3.29 13.81
N ASP A 294 17.39 -2.30 13.08
CA ASP A 294 18.43 -2.52 12.08
C ASP A 294 19.70 -3.13 12.69
N ARG A 295 20.11 -2.70 13.88
CA ARG A 295 21.25 -3.29 14.62
C ARG A 295 21.00 -4.74 15.04
N LEU A 296 19.77 -5.11 15.44
CA LEU A 296 19.43 -6.51 15.74
C LEU A 296 19.54 -7.40 14.49
N LEU A 297 19.09 -6.92 13.34
CA LEU A 297 19.25 -7.64 12.06
C LEU A 297 20.73 -7.85 11.68
N GLY A 298 21.60 -6.92 12.06
CA GLY A 298 23.05 -7.02 11.82
C GLY A 298 23.74 -8.10 12.66
N LEU A 299 23.25 -8.38 13.87
CA LEU A 299 23.75 -9.51 14.67
C LEU A 299 23.18 -10.85 14.18
N GLY A 300 21.94 -10.84 13.67
CA GLY A 300 21.20 -12.05 13.35
C GLY A 300 20.66 -12.74 14.61
N ARG A 301 20.09 -13.94 14.45
CA ARG A 301 19.65 -14.79 15.56
C ARG A 301 20.03 -16.24 15.32
N LYS A 302 20.37 -16.95 16.41
CA LYS A 302 20.75 -18.39 16.40
C LYS A 302 21.85 -18.70 15.38
N GLU A 303 22.80 -17.77 15.20
CA GLU A 303 23.89 -17.84 14.22
C GLU A 303 23.44 -18.03 12.74
N VAL A 304 22.14 -17.85 12.45
CA VAL A 304 21.59 -18.05 11.10
C VAL A 304 21.91 -16.84 10.22
N SER A 305 22.91 -17.00 9.36
CA SER A 305 23.38 -15.98 8.41
C SER A 305 22.26 -15.37 7.52
N ARG A 306 21.15 -16.10 7.29
CA ARG A 306 20.00 -15.64 6.47
C ARG A 306 19.45 -14.27 6.89
N VAL A 307 19.45 -13.93 8.18
CA VAL A 307 18.98 -12.62 8.66
C VAL A 307 19.89 -11.48 8.19
N GLN A 308 21.21 -11.71 8.19
CA GLN A 308 22.19 -10.70 7.75
C GLN A 308 22.14 -10.47 6.23
N TRP A 309 21.87 -11.51 5.43
CA TRP A 309 21.78 -11.41 3.96
C TRP A 309 20.41 -10.95 3.43
N SER A 310 19.37 -11.02 4.25
CA SER A 310 18.04 -10.49 3.90
C SER A 310 17.86 -9.05 4.40
N GLY A 311 16.84 -8.39 3.90
CA GLY A 311 16.39 -7.09 4.38
C GLY A 311 14.87 -6.97 4.27
N CYS A 312 14.30 -5.88 4.77
CA CYS A 312 12.89 -5.59 4.57
C CYS A 312 12.65 -4.10 4.31
N SER A 313 11.60 -3.82 3.53
CA SER A 313 10.92 -2.53 3.55
C SER A 313 9.81 -2.60 4.59
N ALA A 314 9.54 -1.51 5.29
CA ALA A 314 8.65 -1.47 6.44
C ALA A 314 7.78 -0.22 6.43
N VAL A 315 6.47 -0.42 6.64
CA VAL A 315 5.55 0.63 7.08
C VAL A 315 5.03 0.24 8.45
N THR A 316 5.10 1.16 9.42
CA THR A 316 4.42 1.03 10.70
C THR A 316 3.52 2.22 10.97
N CYS A 317 2.36 1.95 11.55
CA CYS A 317 1.32 2.92 11.83
C CYS A 317 0.89 2.79 13.30
N ILE A 318 0.72 3.91 14.00
CA ILE A 318 0.02 3.98 15.28
C ILE A 318 -1.21 4.86 15.08
N LEU A 319 -2.39 4.30 15.35
CA LEU A 319 -3.65 5.04 15.38
C LEU A 319 -4.04 5.27 16.84
N GLU A 320 -4.16 6.53 17.26
CA GLU A 320 -4.67 6.93 18.59
C GLU A 320 -6.06 7.56 18.46
N GLY A 321 -7.07 7.03 19.16
CA GLY A 321 -8.41 7.60 19.26
C GLY A 321 -8.61 8.44 20.53
N LYS A 322 -8.91 9.75 20.39
CA LYS A 322 -9.21 10.66 21.51
C LYS A 322 -10.74 10.90 21.60
N PRO A 323 -11.45 10.42 22.64
CA PRO A 323 -12.86 10.76 22.85
C PRO A 323 -12.97 12.24 23.25
N LYS A 324 -13.55 13.09 22.38
CA LYS A 324 -13.81 14.49 22.70
C LYS A 324 -14.99 14.58 23.67
N SER A 325 -14.70 14.99 24.91
CA SER A 325 -15.71 15.48 25.84
C SER A 325 -16.34 16.78 25.27
N PRO A 326 -17.68 16.89 25.15
CA PRO A 326 -18.35 18.09 24.65
C PRO A 326 -18.15 19.37 25.50
N TYR A 327 -17.47 19.29 26.64
CA TYR A 327 -17.40 20.37 27.63
C TYR A 327 -16.00 21.01 27.81
N ALA A 328 -14.97 20.50 27.14
CA ALA A 328 -13.58 20.90 27.37
C ALA A 328 -13.11 22.19 26.64
N HIS A 329 -13.94 23.25 26.58
CA HIS A 329 -13.49 24.62 26.25
C HIS A 329 -14.58 25.67 26.64
N LYS A 330 -14.77 25.94 27.94
CA LYS A 330 -15.58 27.07 28.44
C LYS A 330 -14.84 27.88 29.52
N ASN A 331 -13.72 28.52 29.13
CA ASN A 331 -13.00 29.50 29.95
C ASN A 331 -12.94 30.90 29.32
N TRP A 332 -13.96 31.29 28.53
CA TRP A 332 -14.14 32.69 28.17
C TRP A 332 -14.90 33.42 29.28
N LYS A 333 -14.17 34.21 30.08
CA LYS A 333 -14.76 35.10 31.11
C LYS A 333 -15.80 36.02 30.47
N ARG A 334 -17.07 35.87 30.84
CA ARG A 334 -18.09 36.91 30.62
C ARG A 334 -18.92 37.04 31.89
N LYS A 335 -18.55 38.02 32.73
CA LYS A 335 -19.47 38.55 33.76
C LYS A 335 -20.70 39.11 33.04
N ASN A 336 -21.90 38.76 33.49
CA ASN A 336 -22.98 39.69 33.86
C ASN A 336 -24.28 38.92 34.13
N THR A 337 -24.65 38.90 35.42
CA THR A 337 -26.01 38.98 35.99
C THR A 337 -27.19 39.16 35.01
N HIS A 338 -28.14 38.22 34.96
CA HIS A 338 -29.40 38.29 35.74
C HIS A 338 -30.30 37.05 35.51
N ASP A 339 -31.32 36.91 36.37
CA ASP A 339 -32.21 35.75 36.52
C ASP A 339 -33.13 35.47 35.33
N GLY A 340 -33.55 34.20 35.20
CA GLY A 340 -34.51 33.76 34.18
C GLY A 340 -34.75 32.25 34.21
N LEU A 341 -35.68 31.81 35.06
CA LEU A 341 -36.15 30.41 35.12
C LEU A 341 -36.89 30.03 33.83
N ALA A 342 -36.41 29.00 33.11
CA ALA A 342 -37.09 28.44 31.94
C ALA A 342 -36.80 26.93 31.80
N GLU A 343 -37.78 26.18 31.30
CA GLU A 343 -37.93 24.74 31.50
C GLU A 343 -37.09 23.86 30.56
N SER A 344 -36.80 22.64 31.02
CA SER A 344 -36.02 21.65 30.29
C SER A 344 -36.80 21.02 29.13
N SER A 345 -36.35 21.27 27.89
CA SER A 345 -36.70 20.46 26.72
C SER A 345 -35.62 19.40 26.48
N PRO A 346 -35.97 18.20 25.95
CA PRO A 346 -35.01 17.12 25.77
C PRO A 346 -34.04 17.47 24.63
N SER A 347 -32.80 17.79 24.99
CA SER A 347 -31.74 18.08 24.04
C SER A 347 -31.45 16.85 23.17
N GLN A 348 -31.60 16.98 21.85
CA GLN A 348 -31.06 16.01 20.90
C GLN A 348 -29.56 15.85 21.14
N GLU A 349 -29.09 14.62 21.43
CA GLU A 349 -27.66 14.35 21.51
C GLU A 349 -27.02 14.62 20.14
N MET A 350 -26.22 15.68 20.05
CA MET A 350 -25.32 15.88 18.92
C MET A 350 -24.35 14.68 18.84
N PRO A 351 -24.05 14.14 17.63
CA PRO A 351 -23.10 13.05 17.48
C PRO A 351 -21.76 13.40 18.16
N LYS A 352 -21.26 12.49 18.99
CA LYS A 352 -19.93 12.64 19.62
C LYS A 352 -18.89 12.58 18.51
N ILE A 353 -18.33 13.73 18.12
CA ILE A 353 -17.26 13.81 17.11
C ILE A 353 -16.04 13.07 17.64
N ILE A 354 -15.79 11.87 17.12
CA ILE A 354 -14.62 11.07 17.50
C ILE A 354 -13.48 11.49 16.58
N SER A 355 -12.34 11.86 17.15
CA SER A 355 -11.17 12.26 16.37
C SER A 355 -9.92 11.59 16.90
N GLY A 356 -8.99 11.30 16.01
CA GLY A 356 -7.73 10.68 16.38
C GLY A 356 -6.55 11.22 15.60
N ILE A 357 -5.42 10.57 15.81
CA ILE A 357 -4.16 10.88 15.14
C ILE A 357 -3.58 9.57 14.62
N LEU A 358 -3.21 9.57 13.36
CA LEU A 358 -2.48 8.48 12.71
C LEU A 358 -1.04 8.92 12.52
N HIS A 359 -0.14 8.24 13.20
CA HIS A 359 1.30 8.35 13.00
C HIS A 359 1.75 7.24 12.05
N VAL A 360 2.55 7.56 11.04
CA VAL A 360 3.08 6.58 10.07
C VAL A 360 4.59 6.75 9.94
N ALA A 361 5.34 5.65 9.97
CA ALA A 361 6.76 5.56 9.71
C ALA A 361 7.03 4.62 8.52
N ASN A 362 7.93 5.03 7.61
CA ASN A 362 8.18 4.29 6.37
C ASN A 362 9.67 4.22 6.02
N THR A 363 10.14 3.01 5.68
CA THR A 363 11.37 2.74 4.94
C THR A 363 11.08 1.81 3.75
N GLY A 364 11.47 2.21 2.54
CA GLY A 364 11.38 1.38 1.34
C GLY A 364 10.18 1.64 0.41
N ASN A 365 9.57 0.56 -0.08
CA ASN A 365 8.58 0.54 -1.18
C ASN A 365 7.12 0.24 -0.74
N VAL A 366 6.90 -0.25 0.49
CA VAL A 366 5.57 -0.43 1.10
C VAL A 366 4.89 0.94 1.24
N GLN A 367 3.60 1.04 0.95
CA GLN A 367 2.88 2.33 0.98
C GLN A 367 1.59 2.27 1.79
N ALA A 368 1.24 3.42 2.39
CA ALA A 368 0.00 3.65 3.10
C ALA A 368 -0.80 4.78 2.43
N VAL A 369 -2.06 4.51 2.08
CA VAL A 369 -2.99 5.42 1.41
C VAL A 369 -4.25 5.58 2.25
N LEU A 370 -4.51 6.80 2.70
CA LEU A 370 -5.69 7.17 3.47
C LEU A 370 -6.74 7.77 2.53
N CYS A 371 -7.92 7.16 2.44
CA CYS A 371 -9.05 7.72 1.73
C CYS A 371 -9.83 8.65 2.64
N ARG A 372 -9.98 9.91 2.23
CA ARG A 372 -10.77 10.92 2.93
C ARG A 372 -11.67 11.64 1.93
N ASN A 373 -12.97 11.65 2.19
CA ASN A 373 -14.00 12.22 1.31
C ASN A 373 -13.84 11.80 -0.17
N GLY A 374 -13.75 10.48 -0.41
CA GLY A 374 -13.64 9.86 -1.74
C GLY A 374 -12.27 10.00 -2.42
N LYS A 375 -11.29 10.63 -1.78
CA LYS A 375 -9.98 10.92 -2.36
C LYS A 375 -8.86 10.24 -1.57
N GLY A 376 -8.00 9.50 -2.27
CA GLY A 376 -6.83 8.84 -1.70
C GLY A 376 -5.66 9.80 -1.52
N PHE A 377 -5.04 9.77 -0.34
CA PHE A 377 -3.84 10.52 0.03
C PHE A 377 -2.74 9.54 0.43
N CYS A 378 -1.63 9.50 -0.30
CA CYS A 378 -0.48 8.68 0.09
C CYS A 378 0.25 9.36 1.25
N LEU A 379 0.36 8.66 2.37
CA LEU A 379 1.00 9.12 3.60
C LEU A 379 2.51 8.84 3.59
N THR A 380 2.93 7.83 2.84
CA THR A 380 4.33 7.44 2.66
C THR A 380 4.99 8.18 1.48
N LYS A 381 6.31 8.36 1.53
CA LYS A 381 7.11 8.64 0.33
C LYS A 381 7.81 7.36 -0.12
N GLU A 382 7.81 7.11 -1.41
CA GLU A 382 8.55 6.00 -2.01
C GLU A 382 10.06 6.18 -1.83
N HIS A 383 10.73 5.16 -1.29
CA HIS A 383 12.18 5.11 -1.15
C HIS A 383 12.78 4.06 -2.10
N THR A 384 12.71 4.35 -3.41
CA THR A 384 13.27 3.52 -4.48
C THR A 384 14.11 4.36 -5.45
N THR A 385 14.82 3.70 -6.37
CA THR A 385 15.56 4.33 -7.48
C THR A 385 14.69 5.15 -8.46
N ARG A 386 13.35 5.01 -8.38
CA ARG A 386 12.36 5.84 -9.09
C ARG A 386 12.25 7.25 -8.50
N ASN A 387 12.48 7.41 -7.20
CA ASN A 387 12.49 8.71 -6.54
C ASN A 387 13.79 9.46 -6.84
N THR A 388 13.68 10.65 -7.46
CA THR A 388 14.83 11.44 -7.93
C THR A 388 15.71 11.97 -6.80
N ASN A 389 15.17 12.24 -5.61
CA ASN A 389 15.95 12.69 -4.46
C ASN A 389 16.72 11.53 -3.83
N GLU A 390 16.09 10.37 -3.67
CA GLU A 390 16.76 9.17 -3.17
C GLU A 390 17.82 8.65 -4.15
N ARG A 391 17.53 8.69 -5.46
CA ARG A 391 18.50 8.42 -6.52
C ARG A 391 19.73 9.34 -6.41
N ARG A 392 19.51 10.65 -6.19
CA ARG A 392 20.60 11.62 -6.01
C ARG A 392 21.44 11.29 -4.77
N ARG A 393 20.79 11.01 -3.63
CA ARG A 393 21.44 10.65 -2.36
C ARG A 393 22.38 9.45 -2.50
N ILE A 394 21.92 8.35 -3.10
CA ILE A 394 22.78 7.15 -3.22
C ILE A 394 23.94 7.36 -4.20
N LEU A 395 23.73 8.09 -5.31
CA LEU A 395 24.80 8.40 -6.27
C LEU A 395 25.86 9.33 -5.66
N GLN A 396 25.46 10.31 -4.83
CA GLN A 396 26.38 11.18 -4.10
C GLN A 396 27.23 10.41 -3.07
N ASN A 397 26.69 9.33 -2.51
CA ASN A 397 27.41 8.42 -1.61
C ASN A 397 28.24 7.35 -2.35
N GLY A 398 28.37 7.44 -3.68
CA GLY A 398 29.19 6.54 -4.49
C GLY A 398 28.53 5.20 -4.85
N ALA A 399 27.23 5.03 -4.63
CA ALA A 399 26.51 3.82 -5.02
C ALA A 399 26.37 3.70 -6.54
N VAL A 400 26.42 2.48 -7.06
CA VAL A 400 26.19 2.17 -8.47
C VAL A 400 24.73 1.79 -8.69
N ILE A 401 24.10 2.34 -9.71
CA ILE A 401 22.75 1.96 -10.14
C ILE A 401 22.86 1.22 -11.47
N SER A 402 22.59 -0.10 -11.48
CA SER A 402 22.61 -0.89 -12.71
C SER A 402 21.44 -0.52 -13.61
N SER A 403 21.63 -0.59 -14.93
CA SER A 403 20.59 -0.29 -15.92
C SER A 403 19.69 -1.49 -16.26
N ASN A 404 19.67 -2.54 -15.43
CA ASN A 404 18.97 -3.80 -15.73
C ASN A 404 17.43 -3.63 -15.68
N GLU A 405 16.93 -2.92 -14.68
CA GLU A 405 15.52 -2.53 -14.54
C GLU A 405 15.26 -1.11 -15.10
N PRO A 406 14.01 -0.71 -15.42
CA PRO A 406 13.69 0.61 -15.98
C PRO A 406 14.15 1.80 -15.12
N TYR A 407 14.06 1.68 -13.80
CA TYR A 407 14.58 2.68 -12.84
C TYR A 407 15.97 2.29 -12.27
N GLY A 408 16.41 1.08 -12.57
CA GLY A 408 17.69 0.51 -12.15
C GLY A 408 17.72 -0.05 -10.72
N LEU A 409 18.74 -0.84 -10.41
CA LEU A 409 18.92 -1.52 -9.12
C LEU A 409 20.17 -0.98 -8.40
N VAL A 410 20.04 -0.71 -7.10
CA VAL A 410 21.14 -0.31 -6.21
C VAL A 410 22.11 -1.48 -6.06
N GLU A 411 23.39 -1.24 -6.33
CA GLU A 411 24.46 -2.26 -6.42
C GLU A 411 24.09 -3.48 -7.30
N GLY A 412 23.16 -3.27 -8.25
CA GLY A 412 22.62 -4.33 -9.10
C GLY A 412 21.64 -5.30 -8.46
N GLN A 413 21.23 -5.09 -7.19
CA GLN A 413 20.48 -6.08 -6.41
C GLN A 413 19.02 -5.69 -6.13
N VAL A 414 18.75 -4.52 -5.53
CA VAL A 414 17.40 -4.14 -5.09
C VAL A 414 16.95 -2.77 -5.63
N LYS A 415 15.63 -2.57 -5.73
CA LYS A 415 15.02 -1.29 -6.15
C LYS A 415 15.02 -0.23 -5.04
N THR A 416 15.10 -0.66 -3.77
CA THR A 416 14.89 0.17 -2.57
C THR A 416 16.17 0.89 -2.14
N THR A 417 16.00 2.10 -1.61
CA THR A 417 17.09 2.98 -1.15
C THR A 417 17.09 3.17 0.37
N ARG A 418 15.99 2.81 1.04
CA ARG A 418 15.86 2.71 2.49
C ARG A 418 15.21 1.39 2.83
N GLY A 419 15.50 0.88 4.02
CA GLY A 419 15.06 -0.42 4.48
C GLY A 419 15.90 -0.87 5.68
N LEU A 420 15.49 -1.97 6.29
CA LEU A 420 16.18 -2.59 7.41
C LEU A 420 16.96 -3.83 6.92
N GLY A 421 18.08 -4.17 7.56
CA GLY A 421 18.85 -5.38 7.25
C GLY A 421 19.96 -5.16 6.20
N PHE A 422 20.22 -6.17 5.36
CA PHE A 422 21.28 -6.25 4.34
C PHE A 422 22.74 -6.20 4.86
N HIS A 423 22.98 -6.44 6.15
CA HIS A 423 24.30 -6.30 6.78
C HIS A 423 25.38 -7.23 6.22
N GLY A 424 25.00 -8.42 5.71
CA GLY A 424 25.92 -9.34 5.04
C GLY A 424 26.51 -8.78 3.74
N ASN A 425 25.80 -7.85 3.08
CA ASN A 425 26.31 -7.14 1.90
C ASN A 425 26.75 -5.71 2.25
N LEU A 426 28.01 -5.57 2.66
CA LEU A 426 28.61 -4.28 3.04
C LEU A 426 28.55 -3.19 1.94
N LYS A 427 28.50 -3.54 0.65
CA LYS A 427 28.33 -2.55 -0.43
C LYS A 427 26.91 -2.00 -0.45
N LEU A 428 25.93 -2.89 -0.40
CA LEU A 428 24.52 -2.53 -0.40
C LEU A 428 24.13 -1.80 0.89
N LYS A 429 24.64 -2.25 2.04
CA LYS A 429 24.37 -1.65 3.36
C LYS A 429 24.78 -0.18 3.46
N LYS A 430 25.88 0.22 2.81
CA LYS A 430 26.31 1.64 2.74
C LYS A 430 25.32 2.54 1.99
N SER A 431 24.51 1.96 1.11
CA SER A 431 23.53 2.69 0.28
C SER A 431 22.15 2.73 0.92
N ILE A 432 21.74 1.62 1.56
CA ILE A 432 20.43 1.43 2.19
C ILE A 432 20.47 1.89 3.65
N ILE A 433 19.82 3.03 3.93
CA ILE A 433 19.72 3.58 5.28
C ILE A 433 18.44 3.09 6.00
N PRO A 434 18.50 2.82 7.32
CA PRO A 434 17.34 2.40 8.11
C PRO A 434 16.46 3.58 8.59
N ALA A 435 16.82 4.82 8.24
CA ALA A 435 16.14 6.02 8.75
C ALA A 435 14.73 6.20 8.13
N PRO A 436 13.65 6.04 8.92
CA PRO A 436 12.30 6.19 8.41
C PRO A 436 12.00 7.65 8.07
N GLN A 437 11.11 7.85 7.09
CA GLN A 437 10.35 9.10 7.02
C GLN A 437 9.07 8.92 7.82
N THR A 438 8.77 9.84 8.73
CA THR A 438 7.60 9.78 9.61
C THR A 438 6.66 10.96 9.38
N ILE A 439 5.37 10.73 9.58
CA ILE A 439 4.29 11.71 9.39
C ILE A 439 3.19 11.52 10.45
N SER A 440 2.57 12.61 10.91
CA SER A 440 1.34 12.60 11.73
C SER A 440 0.21 13.27 10.94
N VAL A 441 -0.95 12.63 10.86
CA VAL A 441 -2.17 13.19 10.25
C VAL A 441 -3.38 13.02 11.17
N PRO A 442 -4.35 13.97 11.16
CA PRO A 442 -5.58 13.81 11.94
C PRO A 442 -6.50 12.81 11.24
N ILE A 443 -7.21 12.03 12.03
CA ILE A 443 -8.32 11.19 11.58
C ILE A 443 -9.62 11.85 12.06
N ASP A 444 -10.45 12.23 11.11
CA ASP A 444 -11.79 12.81 11.31
C ASP A 444 -12.87 11.89 10.72
N ASP A 445 -14.14 12.23 10.97
CA ASP A 445 -15.31 11.48 10.47
C ASP A 445 -15.47 11.52 8.94
N LEU A 446 -14.53 12.12 8.19
CA LEU A 446 -14.46 12.09 6.72
C LEU A 446 -13.42 11.08 6.20
N CYS A 447 -12.57 10.52 7.07
CA CYS A 447 -11.62 9.46 6.74
C CYS A 447 -12.37 8.11 6.66
N GLN A 448 -12.44 7.52 5.47
CA GLN A 448 -13.26 6.34 5.19
C GLN A 448 -12.50 5.04 5.41
N PHE A 449 -11.25 4.96 4.92
CA PHE A 449 -10.40 3.79 5.10
C PHE A 449 -8.92 4.11 4.93
N LEU A 450 -8.07 3.30 5.54
CA LEU A 450 -6.63 3.26 5.33
C LEU A 450 -6.27 1.94 4.62
N ILE A 451 -5.56 2.02 3.51
CA ILE A 451 -4.97 0.87 2.80
C ILE A 451 -3.46 0.90 3.05
N VAL A 452 -2.90 -0.20 3.56
CA VAL A 452 -1.45 -0.41 3.67
C VAL A 452 -1.10 -1.65 2.87
N ALA A 453 -0.20 -1.55 1.89
CA ALA A 453 0.12 -2.66 1.00
C ALA A 453 1.59 -2.71 0.57
N THR A 454 2.07 -3.91 0.25
CA THR A 454 3.43 -4.15 -0.28
C THR A 454 3.55 -3.81 -1.76
N ASN A 455 4.77 -3.85 -2.31
CA ASN A 455 5.03 -3.38 -3.68
C ASN A 455 4.25 -4.15 -4.75
N GLY A 456 3.85 -5.40 -4.49
CA GLY A 456 3.05 -6.21 -5.41
C GLY A 456 1.73 -5.57 -5.83
N LEU A 457 1.12 -4.69 -5.01
CA LEU A 457 -0.02 -3.87 -5.43
C LEU A 457 0.44 -2.65 -6.24
N TRP A 458 1.38 -1.87 -5.70
CA TRP A 458 1.76 -0.55 -6.19
C TRP A 458 2.63 -0.56 -7.46
N GLU A 459 3.22 -1.69 -7.84
CA GLU A 459 3.97 -1.80 -9.10
C GLU A 459 3.06 -1.92 -10.33
N VAL A 460 1.78 -2.26 -10.13
CA VAL A 460 0.79 -2.47 -11.21
C VAL A 460 -0.43 -1.56 -11.12
N LEU A 461 -0.89 -1.18 -9.93
CA LEU A 461 -1.98 -0.23 -9.72
C LEU A 461 -1.47 1.06 -9.05
N ASP A 462 -1.98 2.22 -9.46
CA ASP A 462 -1.69 3.47 -8.76
C ASP A 462 -2.72 3.81 -7.67
N LYS A 463 -2.39 4.83 -6.87
CA LYS A 463 -3.21 5.28 -5.74
C LYS A 463 -4.63 5.65 -6.15
N GLU A 464 -4.80 6.33 -7.28
CA GLU A 464 -6.09 6.77 -7.80
C GLU A 464 -6.94 5.55 -8.19
N GLU A 465 -6.36 4.59 -8.90
CA GLU A 465 -7.01 3.33 -9.30
C GLU A 465 -7.38 2.46 -8.08
N VAL A 466 -6.44 2.27 -7.14
CA VAL A 466 -6.68 1.52 -5.88
C VAL A 466 -7.79 2.16 -5.05
N THR A 467 -7.82 3.49 -4.94
CA THR A 467 -8.89 4.19 -4.20
C THR A 467 -10.25 4.02 -4.89
N ALA A 468 -10.31 4.17 -6.21
CA ALA A 468 -11.54 4.03 -6.98
C ALA A 468 -12.08 2.59 -6.93
N LEU A 469 -11.20 1.59 -7.06
CA LEU A 469 -11.55 0.18 -6.93
C LEU A 469 -12.06 -0.13 -5.52
N ALA A 470 -11.31 0.23 -4.46
CA ALA A 470 -11.74 0.00 -3.08
C ALA A 470 -13.09 0.64 -2.75
N MET A 471 -13.35 1.87 -3.22
CA MET A 471 -14.65 2.54 -3.08
C MET A 471 -15.77 1.79 -3.82
N THR A 472 -15.50 1.34 -5.06
CA THR A 472 -16.50 0.65 -5.91
C THR A 472 -16.82 -0.74 -5.35
N THR A 473 -15.81 -1.53 -5.01
CA THR A 473 -15.96 -2.83 -4.36
C THR A 473 -16.70 -2.73 -3.03
N PHE A 474 -16.41 -1.71 -2.21
CA PHE A 474 -17.16 -1.45 -0.97
C PHE A 474 -18.63 -1.10 -1.23
N HIS A 475 -18.92 -0.33 -2.28
CA HIS A 475 -20.30 -0.01 -2.69
C HIS A 475 -21.06 -1.28 -3.11
N MET A 476 -20.47 -2.10 -3.99
CA MET A 476 -21.05 -3.37 -4.45
C MET A 476 -21.32 -4.32 -3.27
N TYR A 477 -20.37 -4.43 -2.32
CA TYR A 477 -20.56 -5.21 -1.10
C TYR A 477 -21.73 -4.67 -0.26
N LYS A 478 -21.83 -3.34 -0.12
CA LYS A 478 -22.92 -2.69 0.61
C LYS A 478 -24.29 -2.94 -0.04
N GLU A 479 -24.38 -2.87 -1.36
CA GLU A 479 -25.62 -3.18 -2.10
C GLU A 479 -26.01 -4.67 -1.99
N THR A 480 -25.02 -5.56 -1.93
CA THR A 480 -25.24 -7.01 -1.82
C THR A 480 -25.65 -7.45 -0.41
N TYR A 481 -25.06 -6.85 0.63
CA TYR A 481 -25.17 -7.34 2.02
C TYR A 481 -25.86 -6.38 3.01
N CYS A 482 -26.24 -5.16 2.63
CA CYS A 482 -27.16 -4.39 3.47
C CYS A 482 -28.57 -5.00 3.42
N PRO A 483 -29.21 -5.29 4.57
CA PRO A 483 -30.60 -5.71 4.57
C PRO A 483 -31.47 -4.61 3.96
N ILE A 484 -32.28 -4.97 2.96
CA ILE A 484 -33.36 -4.11 2.48
C ILE A 484 -34.36 -3.96 3.63
N ILE A 485 -34.21 -2.90 4.43
CA ILE A 485 -35.29 -2.45 5.30
C ILE A 485 -36.43 -2.06 4.35
N PRO A 486 -37.59 -2.74 4.39
CA PRO A 486 -38.70 -2.36 3.53
C PRO A 486 -39.08 -0.91 3.87
N ASN A 487 -38.99 -0.03 2.88
CA ASN A 487 -39.23 1.39 3.05
C ASN A 487 -40.54 1.64 3.79
N LYS A 488 -40.47 2.16 5.02
CA LYS A 488 -41.54 3.01 5.52
C LYS A 488 -41.64 4.15 4.53
N SER A 489 -42.69 4.13 3.72
CA SER A 489 -42.95 5.10 2.66
C SER A 489 -42.71 6.53 3.18
N PRO A 490 -41.73 7.30 2.65
CA PRO A 490 -41.71 8.72 2.92
C PRO A 490 -42.97 9.28 2.30
N SER A 491 -43.85 9.82 3.15
CA SER A 491 -45.08 10.46 2.72
C SER A 491 -44.72 11.58 1.74
N LYS A 492 -45.47 11.67 0.64
CA LYS A 492 -45.26 12.69 -0.40
C LYS A 492 -45.56 14.08 0.17
N GLY A 493 -44.54 14.74 0.70
CA GLY A 493 -44.50 16.17 0.98
C GLY A 493 -43.33 16.79 0.21
N PRO A 494 -43.54 17.86 -0.59
CA PRO A 494 -42.47 18.48 -1.34
C PRO A 494 -41.56 19.30 -0.41
N LEU A 495 -40.57 18.65 0.20
CA LEU A 495 -39.47 19.35 0.82
C LEU A 495 -38.62 19.99 -0.28
N LEU A 496 -38.77 21.31 -0.41
CA LEU A 496 -37.91 22.19 -1.20
C LEU A 496 -36.48 22.16 -0.67
N PHE A 497 -35.71 21.16 -1.08
CA PHE A 497 -34.27 21.18 -0.94
C PHE A 497 -33.70 22.21 -1.92
N SER A 498 -33.34 23.38 -1.37
CA SER A 498 -32.57 24.39 -2.10
C SER A 498 -31.31 23.76 -2.67
N THR A 499 -31.22 23.70 -4.00
CA THR A 499 -30.01 23.28 -4.73
C THR A 499 -28.92 24.34 -4.62
N SER A 500 -28.29 24.41 -3.46
CA SER A 500 -26.94 24.93 -3.31
C SER A 500 -26.00 23.74 -3.25
N GLU A 501 -25.16 23.55 -4.28
CA GLU A 501 -23.99 22.68 -4.15
C GLU A 501 -23.23 23.11 -2.88
N PRO A 502 -22.82 22.18 -2.00
CA PRO A 502 -21.92 22.54 -0.93
C PRO A 502 -20.61 22.97 -1.59
N ASN A 503 -20.36 24.28 -1.61
CA ASN A 503 -19.10 24.89 -2.05
C ASN A 503 -17.98 24.52 -1.07
N LEU A 504 -17.61 23.24 -1.07
CA LEU A 504 -16.55 22.68 -0.26
C LEU A 504 -15.24 23.26 -0.78
N THR A 505 -14.76 24.30 -0.10
CA THR A 505 -13.53 25.00 -0.47
C THR A 505 -12.37 24.01 -0.55
N LYS A 506 -11.47 24.16 -1.54
CA LYS A 506 -10.40 23.18 -1.82
C LYS A 506 -9.59 22.76 -0.59
N SER A 507 -9.41 23.65 0.39
CA SER A 507 -8.76 23.37 1.66
C SER A 507 -9.43 22.25 2.45
N GLN A 508 -10.76 22.25 2.58
CA GLN A 508 -11.53 21.25 3.35
C GLN A 508 -11.37 19.82 2.81
N SER A 509 -11.02 19.65 1.53
CA SER A 509 -10.79 18.33 0.94
C SER A 509 -9.43 17.70 1.31
N ASN A 510 -8.42 18.52 1.63
CA ASN A 510 -7.05 18.04 1.83
C ASN A 510 -6.80 17.56 3.27
N ILE A 511 -5.92 16.58 3.43
CA ILE A 511 -5.41 16.17 4.75
C ILE A 511 -4.33 17.15 5.19
N HIS A 512 -4.50 17.74 6.37
CA HIS A 512 -3.48 18.57 6.99
C HIS A 512 -2.44 17.69 7.68
N VAL A 513 -1.17 17.86 7.30
CA VAL A 513 -0.05 17.19 7.96
C VAL A 513 0.28 17.93 9.25
N LEU A 514 0.15 17.24 10.39
CA LEU A 514 0.39 17.84 11.71
C LEU A 514 1.90 17.97 12.01
N PHE A 515 2.66 16.96 11.62
CA PHE A 515 4.12 16.95 11.75
C PHE A 515 4.72 15.98 10.72
N GLN A 516 5.89 16.32 10.18
CA GLN A 516 6.64 15.46 9.26
C GLN A 516 8.13 15.58 9.57
N TYR A 517 8.74 14.51 10.04
CA TYR A 517 10.19 14.46 10.17
C TYR A 517 10.81 14.01 8.84
N LYS A 518 11.84 14.73 8.42
CA LYS A 518 12.64 14.44 7.24
C LYS A 518 14.07 14.21 7.69
N SER A 519 14.68 13.11 7.23
CA SER A 519 16.13 12.92 7.36
C SER A 519 16.87 14.11 6.74
N VAL A 520 17.96 14.54 7.40
CA VAL A 520 18.68 15.81 7.17
C VAL A 520 19.07 16.11 5.70
N SER A 521 19.17 15.08 4.86
CA SER A 521 19.45 15.16 3.43
C SER A 521 18.51 16.02 2.56
N GLU A 522 17.29 16.38 3.02
CA GLU A 522 16.38 17.25 2.24
C GLU A 522 16.58 18.78 2.46
N VAL A 523 17.41 19.24 3.41
CA VAL A 523 17.41 20.67 3.83
C VAL A 523 18.42 21.56 3.08
N ARG A 524 19.46 21.01 2.46
CA ARG A 524 20.55 21.79 1.81
C ARG A 524 20.37 21.98 0.29
N VAL A 525 19.30 22.64 -0.15
CA VAL A 525 19.17 23.12 -1.56
C VAL A 525 18.57 24.53 -1.64
N SER A 526 19.17 25.50 -0.93
CA SER A 526 18.94 26.92 -1.17
C SER A 526 20.07 27.79 -0.59
N THR A 527 20.73 28.53 -1.47
CA THR A 527 21.57 29.74 -1.23
C THR A 527 22.88 29.65 -0.42
N THR A 528 23.89 30.30 -1.05
CA THR A 528 25.12 30.92 -0.49
C THR A 528 26.26 30.06 0.06
N ASN A 529 27.46 30.42 -0.41
CA ASN A 529 28.75 29.84 -0.04
C ASN A 529 29.16 30.23 1.39
N SER A 530 29.22 29.26 2.29
CA SER A 530 30.12 29.30 3.45
C SER A 530 30.71 27.91 3.70
N LYS A 531 32.01 27.87 4.05
CA LYS A 531 32.75 26.63 4.27
C LYS A 531 32.43 26.07 5.66
N GLU A 532 31.41 25.21 5.76
CA GLU A 532 31.30 24.29 6.91
C GLU A 532 30.53 23.00 6.55
N ASN A 533 31.31 21.93 6.36
CA ASN A 533 30.86 20.63 5.87
C ASN A 533 30.27 19.76 7.00
N LEU A 534 29.05 20.07 7.45
CA LEU A 534 28.20 19.09 8.14
C LEU A 534 27.56 18.17 7.08
N SER A 535 28.31 17.13 6.71
CA SER A 535 27.96 16.09 5.73
C SER A 535 26.98 15.03 6.28
N ASP A 536 26.41 14.21 5.39
CA ASP A 536 25.61 12.99 5.68
C ASP A 536 26.39 11.86 6.41
N SER A 537 27.47 12.20 7.13
CA SER A 537 28.40 11.25 7.73
C SER A 537 27.81 10.42 8.86
N ASN A 538 26.85 10.94 9.64
CA ASN A 538 26.57 10.32 10.93
C ASN A 538 25.84 8.97 10.78
N TYR A 539 24.88 8.84 9.86
CA TYR A 539 24.31 7.51 9.57
C TYR A 539 25.33 6.59 8.87
N SER A 540 26.00 7.06 7.82
CA SER A 540 26.85 6.20 6.99
C SER A 540 28.14 5.74 7.68
N LYS A 541 28.73 6.57 8.55
CA LYS A 541 29.99 6.29 9.26
C LYS A 541 29.82 5.22 10.34
N TYR A 542 28.66 5.17 11.01
CA TYR A 542 28.35 4.15 12.01
C TYR A 542 27.72 2.87 11.44
N CYS A 543 27.29 2.86 10.17
CA CYS A 543 26.92 1.63 9.45
C CYS A 543 28.13 0.76 9.04
N ILE A 544 29.37 1.20 9.30
CA ILE A 544 30.58 0.42 9.02
C ILE A 544 30.86 -0.52 10.19
N TYR A 545 30.61 -1.81 9.99
CA TYR A 545 31.00 -2.87 10.92
C TYR A 545 32.53 -3.03 10.91
N ASN A 546 33.18 -2.93 12.08
CA ASN A 546 34.61 -3.22 12.20
C ASN A 546 34.80 -4.74 12.37
N PRO A 547 35.55 -5.47 11.52
CA PRO A 547 35.53 -6.94 11.49
C PRO A 547 36.13 -7.65 12.72
N GLU A 548 36.78 -6.93 13.63
CA GLU A 548 37.70 -7.50 14.63
C GLU A 548 37.02 -8.03 15.90
N ASN A 549 35.71 -7.77 16.09
CA ASN A 549 34.96 -8.20 17.27
C ASN A 549 34.04 -9.40 16.96
N VAL A 550 34.64 -10.57 16.69
CA VAL A 550 33.92 -11.85 16.65
C VAL A 550 33.80 -12.40 18.07
N GLU A 551 32.77 -11.96 18.80
CA GLU A 551 32.43 -12.52 20.12
C GLU A 551 31.36 -13.62 19.97
N THR A 552 31.74 -14.87 20.20
CA THR A 552 30.84 -16.04 20.24
C THR A 552 30.13 -16.11 21.61
N PHE A 553 28.80 -16.14 21.63
CA PHE A 553 28.03 -16.28 22.87
C PHE A 553 26.92 -17.36 22.77
N PRO A 554 26.75 -18.22 23.79
CA PRO A 554 25.75 -19.28 23.79
C PRO A 554 24.34 -18.74 23.97
N ALA A 555 23.35 -19.44 23.42
CA ALA A 555 21.95 -19.04 23.49
C ALA A 555 21.19 -19.75 24.63
N GLU A 556 20.69 -18.98 25.59
CA GLU A 556 19.53 -19.39 26.40
C GLU A 556 18.24 -18.88 25.75
N THR A 557 17.26 -19.76 25.56
CA THR A 557 16.02 -19.44 24.86
C THR A 557 14.79 -19.64 25.75
N THR A 558 14.08 -18.56 26.06
CA THR A 558 12.65 -18.63 26.37
C THR A 558 11.85 -18.69 25.07
N HIS A 559 11.11 -19.78 24.87
CA HIS A 559 10.25 -19.96 23.70
C HIS A 559 9.00 -19.08 23.81
N ARG A 560 8.81 -18.15 22.86
CA ARG A 560 7.48 -17.70 22.45
C ARG A 560 7.20 -18.14 21.01
N LYS A 561 6.17 -18.98 20.84
CA LYS A 561 5.39 -19.01 19.59
C LYS A 561 4.78 -17.62 19.37
N PRO A 562 4.47 -17.22 18.12
CA PRO A 562 3.60 -16.08 17.91
C PRO A 562 2.30 -16.30 18.68
N CYS A 563 1.93 -15.36 19.55
CA CYS A 563 0.56 -15.29 20.05
C CYS A 563 -0.31 -14.72 18.93
N SER A 564 -0.69 -15.59 17.98
CA SER A 564 -2.11 -15.62 17.66
C SER A 564 -2.83 -16.00 18.95
N GLU A 565 -3.64 -15.09 19.51
CA GLU A 565 -4.80 -15.55 20.27
C GLU A 565 -5.55 -16.57 19.41
N LYS A 566 -6.27 -17.52 20.03
CA LYS A 566 -6.84 -18.70 19.36
C LYS A 566 -7.86 -18.33 18.27
N VAL A 567 -7.39 -17.92 17.10
CA VAL A 567 -8.15 -17.86 15.86
C VAL A 567 -8.20 -19.28 15.33
N THR A 568 -9.40 -19.73 14.98
CA THR A 568 -9.65 -21.04 14.38
C THR A 568 -8.87 -21.16 13.07
N ASP A 569 -7.83 -22.00 13.06
CA ASP A 569 -7.12 -22.43 11.85
C ASP A 569 -8.07 -23.22 10.94
N ARG A 570 -8.85 -22.49 10.13
CA ARG A 570 -9.57 -23.05 8.99
C ARG A 570 -9.56 -22.04 7.85
N PRO A 571 -8.66 -22.19 6.85
CA PRO A 571 -8.76 -21.40 5.63
C PRO A 571 -10.13 -21.70 4.99
N THR A 572 -10.89 -20.66 4.70
CA THR A 572 -12.19 -20.81 4.04
C THR A 572 -11.96 -20.92 2.54
N SER A 573 -11.61 -22.12 2.06
CA SER A 573 -11.71 -22.41 0.62
C SER A 573 -13.18 -22.44 0.24
N VAL A 574 -13.58 -21.61 -0.71
CA VAL A 574 -14.94 -21.64 -1.25
C VAL A 574 -15.07 -22.88 -2.14
N ASN A 575 -15.43 -24.02 -1.55
CA ASN A 575 -16.09 -25.15 -2.21
C ASN A 575 -16.59 -26.19 -1.17
N ASP A 576 -17.78 -26.73 -1.47
CA ASP A 576 -18.48 -27.86 -0.86
C ASP A 576 -19.12 -27.76 0.55
N VAL A 577 -20.33 -28.36 0.59
CA VAL A 577 -21.34 -28.33 1.67
C VAL A 577 -21.18 -29.54 2.59
N ALA A 578 -21.11 -29.33 3.92
CA ALA A 578 -21.68 -30.26 4.91
C ALA A 578 -21.71 -29.68 6.35
N THR A 579 -22.91 -29.75 6.94
CA THR A 579 -23.28 -29.70 8.36
C THR A 579 -22.21 -30.12 9.40
N ASN A 580 -21.96 -29.28 10.41
CA ASN A 580 -22.31 -29.56 11.82
C ASN A 580 -21.91 -28.43 12.81
N GLU A 581 -22.90 -28.04 13.62
CA GLU A 581 -22.90 -27.35 14.92
C GLU A 581 -21.57 -26.85 15.54
N LYS A 582 -21.44 -25.51 15.67
CA LYS A 582 -20.74 -24.79 16.77
C LYS A 582 -21.08 -23.30 16.73
N GLU A 583 -20.98 -22.62 17.87
CA GLU A 583 -21.43 -21.24 18.12
C GLU A 583 -20.96 -20.25 17.05
N SER A 584 -21.89 -19.43 16.54
CA SER A 584 -21.64 -18.54 15.39
C SER A 584 -21.05 -17.19 15.80
N ASP A 585 -19.73 -17.05 15.64
CA ASP A 585 -19.04 -15.76 15.71
C ASP A 585 -19.46 -14.91 14.49
N THR A 586 -20.46 -14.07 14.68
CA THR A 586 -21.04 -13.23 13.63
C THR A 586 -20.10 -12.06 13.34
N LYS A 587 -19.29 -12.20 12.28
CA LYS A 587 -18.47 -11.12 11.72
C LYS A 587 -19.32 -9.87 11.51
N SER A 588 -18.80 -8.70 11.90
CA SER A 588 -19.46 -7.44 11.60
C SER A 588 -19.47 -7.17 10.09
N PHE A 589 -20.45 -6.38 9.64
CA PHE A 589 -20.56 -5.96 8.24
C PHE A 589 -19.25 -5.37 7.70
N TYR A 590 -18.55 -4.56 8.51
CA TYR A 590 -17.31 -3.88 8.11
C TYR A 590 -16.06 -4.78 8.14
N GLU A 591 -16.02 -5.82 8.97
CA GLU A 591 -14.96 -6.84 8.90
C GLU A 591 -15.09 -7.64 7.60
N GLY A 592 -16.30 -8.15 7.28
CA GLY A 592 -16.56 -8.83 6.02
C GLY A 592 -16.32 -7.94 4.79
N ALA A 593 -16.66 -6.64 4.88
CA ALA A 593 -16.36 -5.68 3.84
C ALA A 593 -14.84 -5.47 3.66
N ALA A 594 -14.06 -5.45 4.75
CA ALA A 594 -12.61 -5.27 4.67
C ALA A 594 -11.92 -6.51 4.08
N GLU A 595 -12.40 -7.70 4.43
CA GLU A 595 -11.99 -8.97 3.81
C GLU A 595 -12.24 -8.94 2.30
N TYR A 596 -13.47 -8.64 1.88
CA TYR A 596 -13.84 -8.58 0.46
C TYR A 596 -13.03 -7.53 -0.33
N VAL A 597 -12.89 -6.31 0.21
CA VAL A 597 -12.11 -5.25 -0.46
C VAL A 597 -10.61 -5.59 -0.51
N SER A 598 -10.03 -6.18 0.53
CA SER A 598 -8.61 -6.58 0.51
C SER A 598 -8.35 -7.70 -0.52
N HIS A 599 -9.26 -8.68 -0.62
CA HIS A 599 -9.23 -9.73 -1.63
C HIS A 599 -9.31 -9.18 -3.06
N GLU A 600 -10.27 -8.30 -3.35
CA GLU A 600 -10.43 -7.74 -4.70
C GLU A 600 -9.26 -6.85 -5.12
N LEU A 601 -8.61 -6.16 -4.18
CA LEU A 601 -7.37 -5.42 -4.46
C LEU A 601 -6.21 -6.36 -4.82
N VAL A 602 -6.09 -7.51 -4.16
CA VAL A 602 -5.10 -8.56 -4.48
C VAL A 602 -5.40 -9.17 -5.85
N ASN A 603 -6.65 -9.54 -6.14
CA ASN A 603 -7.06 -10.06 -7.45
C ASN A 603 -6.80 -9.07 -8.58
N ALA A 604 -7.12 -7.80 -8.39
CA ALA A 604 -6.84 -6.76 -9.37
C ALA A 604 -5.34 -6.57 -9.60
N ALA A 605 -4.49 -6.74 -8.58
CA ALA A 605 -3.03 -6.70 -8.72
C ALA A 605 -2.50 -7.91 -9.51
N LEU A 606 -2.99 -9.12 -9.22
CA LEU A 606 -2.66 -10.33 -9.97
C LEU A 606 -3.07 -10.19 -11.44
N LEU A 607 -4.31 -9.81 -11.73
CA LEU A 607 -4.83 -9.57 -13.08
C LEU A 607 -4.13 -8.40 -13.80
N ALA A 608 -3.59 -7.42 -13.05
CA ALA A 608 -2.73 -6.37 -13.58
C ALA A 608 -1.27 -6.79 -13.80
N GLY A 609 -0.93 -8.06 -13.55
CA GLY A 609 0.34 -8.70 -13.87
C GLY A 609 1.45 -8.42 -12.86
N SER A 610 1.09 -8.36 -11.57
CA SER A 610 2.03 -8.27 -10.45
C SER A 610 3.01 -9.45 -10.45
N ARG A 611 4.24 -9.21 -9.98
CA ARG A 611 5.32 -10.20 -9.90
C ARG A 611 5.96 -10.31 -8.53
N ASP A 612 5.60 -9.43 -7.61
CA ASP A 612 6.04 -9.50 -6.22
C ASP A 612 5.05 -10.31 -5.35
N ASN A 613 5.45 -10.59 -4.10
CA ASN A 613 4.50 -11.00 -3.08
C ASN A 613 3.49 -9.85 -2.87
N ILE A 614 2.26 -10.17 -2.49
CA ILE A 614 1.20 -9.18 -2.33
C ILE A 614 0.55 -9.36 -0.96
N THR A 615 0.71 -8.37 -0.09
CA THR A 615 -0.10 -8.24 1.13
C THR A 615 -0.82 -6.90 1.11
N VAL A 616 -2.14 -6.92 1.30
CA VAL A 616 -3.00 -5.74 1.35
C VAL A 616 -3.81 -5.74 2.64
N MET A 617 -3.60 -4.75 3.49
CA MET A 617 -4.34 -4.48 4.71
C MET A 617 -5.31 -3.32 4.49
N VAL A 618 -6.61 -3.57 4.69
CA VAL A 618 -7.69 -2.58 4.59
C VAL A 618 -8.27 -2.36 5.98
N ILE A 619 -8.26 -1.11 6.45
CA ILE A 619 -8.80 -0.69 7.75
C ILE A 619 -9.93 0.30 7.47
N PHE A 620 -11.18 -0.11 7.70
CA PHE A 620 -12.33 0.80 7.64
C PHE A 620 -12.37 1.68 8.89
N LEU A 621 -12.54 2.98 8.67
CA LEU A 621 -12.59 4.02 9.69
C LEU A 621 -14.01 4.58 9.81
N ASN A 622 -14.33 5.33 10.88
CA ASN A 622 -15.68 5.87 11.10
C ASN A 622 -16.30 6.60 9.90
N GLY A 623 -15.50 7.23 9.03
CA GLY A 623 -16.00 7.87 7.81
C GLY A 623 -16.66 6.93 6.80
N SER A 624 -16.48 5.61 6.91
CA SER A 624 -17.14 4.63 6.03
C SER A 624 -18.66 4.52 6.23
N GLU A 625 -19.18 5.00 7.37
CA GLU A 625 -20.62 5.07 7.63
C GLU A 625 -21.31 6.17 6.82
N TYR A 626 -20.61 7.29 6.61
CA TYR A 626 -21.15 8.42 5.88
C TYR A 626 -21.07 8.17 4.38
N GLN A 627 -22.24 8.07 3.74
CA GLN A 627 -22.32 8.13 2.28
C GLN A 627 -21.75 9.47 1.80
N LEU A 628 -20.87 9.40 0.80
CA LEU A 628 -20.60 10.55 -0.05
C LEU A 628 -21.93 11.01 -0.66
N LEU A 629 -22.34 12.22 -0.31
CA LEU A 629 -23.45 12.93 -0.94
C LEU A 629 -23.02 13.39 -2.34
N THR A 630 -22.95 12.45 -3.29
CA THR A 630 -22.63 12.68 -4.71
C THR A 630 -23.35 11.70 -5.62
#